data_AF-A0A164UNH2-F1
#
_entry.id   AF-A0A164UNH2-F1
#
_cell.length_a   1.000
_cell.length_b   1.000
_cell.length_c   1.000
_cell.angle_alpha   90.00
_cell.angle_beta   90.00
_cell.angle_gamma   90.00
#
_symmetry.space_group_name_H-M   'P 1'
#
loop_
_entity.id
_entity.type
_entity.pdbx_description
1 polymer ?
#
loop_
_entity_poly.entity_id
_entity_poly.type
_entity_poly.pdbx_seq_one_letter_code
_entity_poly.pdbx_strand_id
1 'polypeptide(L)'
;MAANERTPLLDSEHSRSNLEAAATSEPVVSHETLPFLEPLLALIEEPDETSVAKIRSELVEWNLAADIILAYEILSLGIVLRRHGSIFTTSKDLNDIYNSRIIQKKRINATASLLVRTWDRFGNERGSEEPTRVFYQPIPLNARQSLRVIDLLCDDQVAELLVPHQFTRICLESLWRLPIWQKQTNVSQIHPISKLGSFSTPRVIYATALVFHLIFLSIIANYTLFPPFNRITPDWREILILLFSLSNYFQPVSVTSITSAGISLATAVTLYQRIGPESIIPSILLLGFFILLLQLHFVGRGYSPTPLLVFPPASILPLSTYVELTIFKALIPAISFFLPLLLFSSFMLSLSLVDFSLFLSRFTDIYYTSLDASPLETRYLYFLTFSLSLLWMLFSTIGLLSAWPAWDRETPFRKWERYGEVTAFHATLKLTRAIAQYSSQDFFPSPFNLLHVVCVRVPRTVFQKSESLRAIENLLWEIGVATPGFLVAGFWLWK
;
A
#
# COMPACT_ATOMS: atom_id res chain seq x y z
N MET A 1 -60.81 -7.83 -20.49
CA MET A 1 -60.21 -8.15 -19.18
C MET A 1 -58.71 -7.91 -19.29
N ALA A 2 -58.26 -6.72 -18.94
CA ALA A 2 -56.85 -6.35 -18.87
C ALA A 2 -56.68 -5.61 -17.54
N ALA A 3 -55.87 -6.18 -16.63
CA ALA A 3 -55.59 -5.61 -15.33
C ALA A 3 -54.46 -4.59 -15.46
N ASN A 4 -54.78 -3.32 -15.20
CA ASN A 4 -53.82 -2.24 -15.00
C ASN A 4 -53.35 -2.28 -13.54
N GLU A 5 -52.17 -2.84 -13.29
CA GLU A 5 -51.45 -2.61 -12.03
C GLU A 5 -50.66 -1.31 -12.14
N ARG A 6 -51.15 -0.26 -11.48
CA ARG A 6 -50.39 0.96 -11.20
C ARG A 6 -49.64 0.75 -9.89
N THR A 7 -48.33 0.62 -9.95
CA THR A 7 -47.45 0.77 -8.78
C THR A 7 -47.45 2.22 -8.32
N PRO A 8 -47.57 2.50 -7.01
CA PRO A 8 -47.51 3.86 -6.49
C PRO A 8 -46.06 4.33 -6.51
N LEU A 9 -45.82 5.45 -7.20
CA LEU A 9 -44.61 6.25 -7.05
C LEU A 9 -44.53 6.72 -5.60
N LEU A 10 -43.54 6.22 -4.87
CA LEU A 10 -43.18 6.72 -3.54
C LEU A 10 -42.63 8.15 -3.69
N ASP A 11 -43.32 9.10 -3.04
CA ASP A 11 -42.90 10.48 -2.85
C ASP A 11 -41.55 10.52 -2.10
N SER A 12 -40.45 10.56 -2.86
CA SER A 12 -39.08 10.58 -2.32
C SER A 12 -38.56 11.99 -1.98
N GLU A 13 -39.37 13.03 -2.17
CA GLU A 13 -38.94 14.42 -1.94
C GLU A 13 -39.03 14.86 -0.47
N HIS A 14 -39.94 14.30 0.34
CA HIS A 14 -40.09 14.71 1.75
C HIS A 14 -39.05 14.10 2.71
N SER A 15 -38.34 13.04 2.33
CA SER A 15 -37.25 12.48 3.16
C SER A 15 -35.93 13.24 3.00
N ARG A 16 -35.72 13.96 1.89
CA ARG A 16 -34.49 14.75 1.67
C ARG A 16 -34.46 16.06 2.45
N SER A 17 -35.59 16.78 2.56
CA SER A 17 -35.63 18.06 3.27
C SER A 17 -35.48 17.92 4.78
N ASN A 18 -35.94 16.81 5.37
CA ASN A 18 -35.79 16.56 6.81
C ASN A 18 -34.38 16.07 7.18
N LEU A 19 -33.66 15.43 6.25
CA LEU A 19 -32.25 15.07 6.42
C LEU A 19 -31.31 16.29 6.30
N GLU A 20 -31.62 17.25 5.44
CA GLU A 20 -30.87 18.51 5.36
C GLU A 20 -31.11 19.43 6.58
N ALA A 21 -32.32 19.44 7.14
CA ALA A 21 -32.63 20.24 8.34
C ALA A 21 -32.08 19.63 9.65
N ALA A 22 -31.86 18.32 9.72
CA ALA A 22 -31.24 17.65 10.87
C ALA A 22 -29.70 17.70 10.86
N ALA A 23 -29.08 17.97 9.71
CA ALA A 23 -27.63 18.09 9.58
C ALA A 23 -27.08 19.48 10.02
N THR A 24 -27.95 20.45 10.28
CA THR A 24 -27.58 21.81 10.68
C THR A 24 -27.63 22.00 12.19
N SER A 25 -26.70 21.38 12.94
CA SER A 25 -26.12 21.91 14.20
C SER A 25 -25.35 20.86 15.04
N GLU A 26 -24.66 19.89 14.45
CA GLU A 26 -23.66 19.15 15.25
C GLU A 26 -22.47 20.10 15.52
N PRO A 27 -22.10 20.35 16.79
CA PRO A 27 -20.93 21.17 17.09
C PRO A 27 -19.70 20.48 16.48
N VAL A 28 -19.11 21.11 15.47
CA VAL A 28 -17.86 20.65 14.87
C VAL A 28 -16.76 20.82 15.91
N VAL A 29 -16.49 19.76 16.67
CA VAL A 29 -15.39 19.70 17.63
C VAL A 29 -14.10 19.81 16.83
N SER A 30 -13.45 20.98 16.88
CA SER A 30 -12.17 21.22 16.23
C SER A 30 -11.12 20.22 16.75
N HIS A 31 -10.31 19.63 15.88
CA HIS A 31 -9.27 18.65 16.26
C HIS A 31 -8.31 19.14 17.36
N GLU A 32 -8.20 20.45 17.60
CA GLU A 32 -7.37 21.04 18.66
C GLU A 32 -7.92 20.82 20.08
N THR A 33 -9.16 20.36 20.25
CA THR A 33 -9.78 20.12 21.57
C THR A 33 -9.87 18.65 21.96
N LEU A 34 -9.37 17.73 21.13
CA LEU A 34 -9.41 16.30 21.44
C LEU A 34 -8.32 15.91 22.47
N PRO A 35 -8.65 15.11 23.50
CA PRO A 35 -7.67 14.70 24.51
C PRO A 35 -6.58 13.81 23.91
N PHE A 36 -5.34 13.93 24.41
CA PHE A 36 -4.25 13.05 24.01
C PHE A 36 -4.51 11.61 24.45
N LEU A 37 -4.07 10.65 23.64
CA LEU A 37 -4.24 9.23 23.94
C LEU A 37 -3.23 8.72 24.99
N GLU A 38 -2.05 9.34 25.10
CA GLU A 38 -0.99 8.92 26.04
C GLU A 38 -1.44 8.84 27.51
N PRO A 39 -2.12 9.85 28.09
CA PRO A 39 -2.66 9.76 29.45
C PRO A 39 -3.67 8.61 29.64
N LEU A 40 -4.54 8.39 28.65
CA LEU A 40 -5.55 7.31 28.70
C LEU A 40 -4.90 5.93 28.67
N LEU A 41 -3.77 5.78 27.97
CA LEU A 41 -3.02 4.53 27.96
C LEU A 41 -2.42 4.17 29.32
N ALA A 42 -2.18 5.15 30.20
CA ALA A 42 -1.69 4.89 31.56
C ALA A 42 -2.79 4.31 32.46
N LEU A 43 -4.07 4.50 32.12
CA LEU A 43 -5.20 3.94 32.87
C LEU A 43 -5.40 2.45 32.61
N ILE A 44 -4.81 1.91 31.54
CA ILE A 44 -4.86 0.47 31.20
C ILE A 44 -3.63 -0.22 31.79
N GLU A 45 -3.55 -0.32 33.11
CA GLU A 45 -2.52 -1.14 33.77
C GLU A 45 -2.77 -2.64 33.56
N GLU A 46 -4.04 -3.05 33.66
CA GLU A 46 -4.50 -4.39 33.31
C GLU A 46 -5.65 -4.30 32.30
N PRO A 47 -5.59 -5.05 31.18
CA PRO A 47 -6.65 -5.02 30.17
C PRO A 47 -7.88 -5.77 30.68
N ASP A 48 -8.78 -5.05 31.33
CA ASP A 48 -10.05 -5.54 31.84
C ASP A 48 -11.23 -4.63 31.44
N GLU A 49 -12.46 -5.10 31.66
CA GLU A 49 -13.67 -4.32 31.32
C GLU A 49 -13.78 -3.05 32.18
N THR A 50 -13.20 -3.03 33.39
CA THR A 50 -13.24 -1.85 34.27
C THR A 50 -12.35 -0.72 33.74
N SER A 51 -11.18 -1.03 33.17
CA SER A 51 -10.28 -0.05 32.55
C SER A 51 -10.92 0.58 31.31
N VAL A 52 -11.60 -0.23 30.48
CA VAL A 52 -12.36 0.30 29.33
C VAL A 52 -13.51 1.20 29.78
N ALA A 53 -14.24 0.79 30.82
CA ALA A 53 -15.32 1.61 31.39
C ALA A 53 -14.81 2.95 31.96
N LYS A 54 -13.63 2.97 32.59
CA LYS A 54 -12.97 4.21 33.07
C LYS A 54 -12.61 5.14 31.92
N ILE A 55 -12.00 4.62 30.86
CA ILE A 55 -11.70 5.41 29.66
C ILE A 55 -12.98 5.98 29.06
N ARG A 56 -14.03 5.16 28.97
CA ARG A 56 -15.33 5.61 28.48
C ARG A 56 -15.90 6.73 29.34
N SER A 57 -15.89 6.60 30.67
CA SER A 57 -16.41 7.64 31.57
C SER A 57 -15.65 8.94 31.43
N GLU A 58 -14.31 8.89 31.36
CA GLU A 58 -13.49 10.09 31.13
C GLU A 58 -13.83 10.72 29.78
N LEU A 59 -13.95 9.94 28.70
CA LEU A 59 -14.27 10.50 27.38
C LEU A 59 -15.69 11.07 27.29
N VAL A 60 -16.64 10.52 28.06
CA VAL A 60 -18.02 11.05 28.16
C VAL A 60 -18.03 12.40 28.90
N GLU A 61 -17.18 12.60 29.91
CA GLU A 61 -17.05 13.90 30.59
C GLU A 61 -16.61 15.02 29.64
N TRP A 62 -15.91 14.67 28.56
CA TRP A 62 -15.48 15.59 27.51
C TRP A 62 -16.58 15.86 26.46
N ASN A 63 -17.78 15.32 26.67
CA ASN A 63 -18.93 15.47 25.77
C ASN A 63 -18.62 15.08 24.32
N LEU A 64 -17.78 14.04 24.15
CA LEU A 64 -17.39 13.55 22.83
C LEU A 64 -18.52 12.74 22.20
N ALA A 65 -18.62 12.86 20.87
CA ALA A 65 -19.54 12.03 20.11
C ALA A 65 -19.20 10.55 20.26
N ALA A 66 -20.23 9.71 20.23
CA ALA A 66 -20.10 8.33 20.66
C ALA A 66 -19.27 7.46 19.68
N ASP A 67 -19.14 7.88 18.41
CA ASP A 67 -18.22 7.31 17.41
C ASP A 67 -16.75 7.65 17.71
N ILE A 68 -16.47 8.88 18.15
CA ILE A 68 -15.15 9.31 18.61
C ILE A 68 -14.74 8.49 19.84
N ILE A 69 -15.60 8.36 20.84
CA ILE A 69 -15.33 7.57 22.05
C ILE A 69 -14.90 6.14 21.69
N LEU A 70 -15.62 5.51 20.76
CA LEU A 70 -15.28 4.17 20.30
C LEU A 70 -13.91 4.13 19.59
N ALA A 71 -13.62 5.10 18.74
CA ALA A 71 -12.31 5.18 18.10
C ALA A 71 -11.18 5.26 19.14
N TYR A 72 -11.38 5.99 20.24
CA TYR A 72 -10.44 6.01 21.38
C TYR A 72 -10.32 4.65 22.07
N GLU A 73 -11.43 3.96 22.31
CA GLU A 73 -11.41 2.61 22.92
C GLU A 73 -10.63 1.61 22.05
N ILE A 74 -10.89 1.58 20.75
CA ILE A 74 -10.21 0.69 19.80
C ILE A 74 -8.73 1.02 19.70
N LEU A 75 -8.39 2.31 19.59
CA LEU A 75 -6.99 2.74 19.49
C LEU A 75 -6.22 2.45 20.77
N SER A 76 -6.81 2.71 21.93
CA SER A 76 -6.14 2.47 23.22
C SER A 76 -5.86 0.97 23.41
N LEU A 77 -6.87 0.11 23.20
CA LEU A 77 -6.72 -1.35 23.27
C LEU A 77 -5.72 -1.88 22.24
N GLY A 78 -5.74 -1.38 21.01
CA GLY A 78 -4.79 -1.79 19.98
C GLY A 78 -3.35 -1.39 20.26
N ILE A 79 -3.13 -0.18 20.80
CA ILE A 79 -1.78 0.26 21.23
C ILE A 79 -1.30 -0.56 22.41
N VAL A 80 -2.17 -0.86 23.38
CA VAL A 80 -1.85 -1.74 24.52
C VAL A 80 -1.49 -3.14 24.03
N LEU A 81 -2.25 -3.69 23.09
CA LEU A 81 -1.95 -4.99 22.46
C LEU A 81 -0.56 -4.98 21.81
N ARG A 82 -0.27 -3.96 21.00
CA ARG A 82 1.04 -3.78 20.34
C ARG A 82 2.18 -3.65 21.34
N ARG A 83 1.99 -2.86 22.40
CA ARG A 83 2.96 -2.72 23.50
C ARG A 83 3.24 -4.08 24.13
N HIS A 84 2.19 -4.82 24.52
CA HIS A 84 2.34 -6.15 25.10
C HIS A 84 3.00 -7.14 24.14
N GLY A 85 2.75 -7.08 22.84
CA GLY A 85 3.41 -7.95 21.86
C GLY A 85 4.89 -7.62 21.62
N SER A 86 5.33 -6.39 21.91
CA SER A 86 6.70 -5.91 21.68
C SER A 86 7.66 -6.10 22.86
N ILE A 87 7.15 -6.40 24.05
CA ILE A 87 7.98 -6.53 25.26
C ILE A 87 8.82 -7.81 25.14
N PHE A 88 10.14 -7.63 25.01
CA PHE A 88 11.12 -8.71 25.14
C PHE A 88 11.68 -8.69 26.55
N THR A 89 11.60 -9.83 27.23
CA THR A 89 12.16 -10.00 28.56
C THR A 89 13.68 -10.15 28.48
N THR A 90 14.42 -9.30 29.19
CA THR A 90 15.88 -9.34 29.26
C THR A 90 16.41 -10.21 30.41
N SER A 91 15.54 -10.92 31.14
CA SER A 91 15.99 -11.83 32.22
C SER A 91 16.89 -12.93 31.65
N LYS A 92 17.91 -13.31 32.44
CA LYS A 92 18.79 -14.46 32.14
C LYS A 92 18.24 -15.78 32.67
N ASP A 93 17.30 -15.73 33.63
CA ASP A 93 16.71 -16.93 34.21
C ASP A 93 15.62 -17.49 33.28
N LEU A 94 15.78 -18.75 32.88
CA LEU A 94 14.83 -19.47 32.02
C LEU A 94 13.42 -19.54 32.64
N ASN A 95 13.32 -19.66 33.97
CA ASN A 95 12.03 -19.74 34.65
C ASN A 95 11.31 -18.38 34.62
N ASP A 96 12.05 -17.29 34.79
CA ASP A 96 11.50 -15.94 34.66
C ASP A 96 11.08 -15.63 33.22
N ILE A 97 11.87 -16.03 32.21
CA ILE A 97 11.50 -15.91 30.79
C ILE A 97 10.23 -16.72 30.50
N TYR A 98 10.11 -17.94 31.04
CA TYR A 98 8.94 -18.78 30.84
C TYR A 98 7.68 -18.17 31.48
N ASN A 99 7.76 -17.77 32.76
CA ASN A 99 6.62 -17.19 33.48
C ASN A 99 6.19 -15.85 32.89
N SER A 100 7.14 -14.99 32.50
CA SER A 100 6.83 -13.72 31.84
C SER A 100 6.16 -13.91 30.49
N ARG A 101 6.57 -14.90 29.69
CA ARG A 101 5.89 -15.25 28.43
C ARG A 101 4.45 -15.75 28.63
N ILE A 102 4.19 -16.52 29.68
CA ILE A 102 2.83 -16.97 30.03
C ILE A 102 1.95 -15.77 30.40
N ILE A 103 2.44 -14.91 31.29
CA ILE A 103 1.72 -13.71 31.73
C ILE A 103 1.44 -12.78 30.55
N GLN A 104 2.46 -12.56 29.71
CA GLN A 104 2.34 -11.75 28.49
C GLN A 104 1.31 -12.34 27.52
N LYS A 105 1.33 -13.66 27.28
CA LYS A 105 0.34 -14.33 26.43
C LYS A 105 -1.08 -14.19 27.01
N LYS A 106 -1.24 -14.33 28.33
CA LYS A 106 -2.52 -14.13 29.00
C LYS A 106 -3.04 -12.70 28.82
N ARG A 107 -2.17 -11.69 28.99
CA ARG A 107 -2.49 -10.27 28.79
C ARG A 107 -2.87 -9.97 27.33
N ILE A 108 -2.07 -10.43 26.37
CA ILE A 108 -2.36 -10.31 24.93
C ILE A 108 -3.74 -10.90 24.59
N ASN A 109 -4.03 -12.12 25.07
CA ASN A 109 -5.31 -12.78 24.82
C ASN A 109 -6.48 -12.03 25.49
N ALA A 110 -6.29 -11.49 26.70
CA ALA A 110 -7.31 -10.70 27.38
C ALA A 110 -7.61 -9.41 26.60
N THR A 111 -6.58 -8.62 26.24
CA THR A 111 -6.72 -7.41 25.42
C THR A 111 -7.37 -7.72 24.07
N ALA A 112 -6.93 -8.79 23.40
CA ALA A 112 -7.50 -9.23 22.13
C ALA A 112 -9.00 -9.54 22.24
N SER A 113 -9.41 -10.27 23.29
CA SER A 113 -10.81 -10.60 23.51
C SER A 113 -11.67 -9.37 23.81
N LEU A 114 -11.15 -8.40 24.57
CA LEU A 114 -11.84 -7.13 24.84
C LEU A 114 -11.98 -6.29 23.58
N LEU A 115 -10.93 -6.23 22.75
CA LEU A 115 -10.94 -5.51 21.48
C LEU A 115 -12.02 -6.07 20.54
N VAL A 116 -12.07 -7.39 20.37
CA VAL A 116 -13.09 -8.05 19.55
C VAL A 116 -14.48 -7.81 20.11
N ARG A 117 -14.71 -7.98 21.42
CA ARG A 117 -16.02 -7.71 22.04
C ARG A 117 -16.48 -6.26 21.86
N THR A 118 -15.57 -5.31 22.01
CA THR A 118 -15.86 -3.88 21.82
C THR A 118 -16.26 -3.60 20.36
N TRP A 119 -15.57 -4.25 19.42
CA TRP A 119 -15.88 -4.17 17.99
C TRP A 119 -17.21 -4.84 17.63
N ASP A 120 -17.50 -6.01 18.19
CA ASP A 120 -18.77 -6.73 17.99
C ASP A 120 -19.95 -5.94 18.53
N ARG A 121 -19.78 -5.36 19.74
CA ARG A 121 -20.78 -4.48 20.35
C ARG A 121 -21.11 -3.30 19.44
N PHE A 122 -20.08 -2.67 18.87
CA PHE A 122 -20.27 -1.59 17.92
C PHE A 122 -21.05 -2.03 16.66
N GLY A 123 -20.69 -3.17 16.08
CA GLY A 123 -21.36 -3.71 14.90
C GLY A 123 -22.83 -4.07 15.14
N ASN A 124 -23.21 -4.40 16.38
CA ASN A 124 -24.58 -4.75 16.76
C ASN A 124 -25.43 -3.54 17.17
N GLU A 125 -24.83 -2.52 17.80
CA GLU A 125 -25.58 -1.39 18.37
C GLU A 125 -25.84 -0.24 17.37
N ARG A 126 -25.09 -0.13 16.27
CA ARG A 126 -25.13 1.05 15.38
C ARG A 126 -25.34 0.74 13.90
N GLY A 127 -26.03 1.65 13.22
CA GLY A 127 -26.38 1.58 11.80
C GLY A 127 -25.18 1.73 10.85
N SER A 128 -25.42 1.51 9.56
CA SER A 128 -24.40 1.31 8.52
C SER A 128 -23.53 2.53 8.16
N GLU A 129 -23.90 3.76 8.55
CA GLU A 129 -23.20 4.98 8.12
C GLU A 129 -22.12 5.48 9.10
N GLU A 130 -22.23 5.16 10.40
CA GLU A 130 -21.27 5.54 11.43
C GLU A 130 -19.86 4.89 11.35
N PRO A 131 -19.64 3.64 10.86
CA PRO A 131 -18.31 3.04 10.91
C PRO A 131 -17.26 3.81 10.12
N THR A 132 -17.67 4.52 9.07
CA THR A 132 -16.75 5.31 8.23
C THR A 132 -16.05 6.41 9.02
N ARG A 133 -16.77 7.07 9.94
CA ARG A 133 -16.22 8.13 10.79
C ARG A 133 -15.17 7.57 11.75
N VAL A 134 -15.49 6.46 12.42
CA VAL A 134 -14.59 5.77 13.36
C VAL A 134 -13.25 5.43 12.70
N PHE A 135 -13.26 4.94 11.45
CA PHE A 135 -12.04 4.55 10.75
C PHE A 135 -11.10 5.70 10.39
N TYR A 136 -11.67 6.84 9.99
CA TYR A 136 -10.91 8.00 9.54
C TYR A 136 -10.62 9.03 10.61
N GLN A 137 -11.29 8.96 11.77
CA GLN A 137 -11.09 9.92 12.85
C GLN A 137 -9.62 9.93 13.29
N PRO A 138 -8.89 11.05 13.11
CA PRO A 138 -7.55 11.18 13.65
C PRO A 138 -7.68 11.42 15.17
N ILE A 139 -6.96 10.61 15.94
CA ILE A 139 -6.88 10.78 17.38
C ILE A 139 -5.44 11.19 17.72
N PRO A 140 -5.23 12.32 18.41
CA PRO A 140 -3.89 12.77 18.74
C PRO A 140 -3.25 11.78 19.75
N LEU A 141 -2.18 11.11 19.31
CA LEU A 141 -1.36 10.30 20.20
C LEU A 141 -0.54 11.20 21.11
N ASN A 142 0.08 12.23 20.52
CA ASN A 142 0.86 13.27 21.19
C ASN A 142 0.79 14.59 20.39
N ALA A 143 1.51 15.62 20.82
CA ALA A 143 1.49 16.94 20.18
C ALA A 143 1.97 16.98 18.71
N ARG A 144 2.56 15.88 18.21
CA ARG A 144 3.14 15.78 16.84
C ARG A 144 2.53 14.67 16.00
N GLN A 145 1.87 13.69 16.61
CA GLN A 145 1.40 12.48 15.94
C GLN A 145 -0.08 12.28 16.23
N SER A 146 -0.84 12.03 15.17
CA SER A 146 -2.20 11.51 15.24
C SER A 146 -2.22 10.11 14.65
N LEU A 147 -3.04 9.25 15.23
CA LEU A 147 -3.27 7.89 14.74
C LEU A 147 -4.73 7.73 14.36
N ARG A 148 -5.02 7.02 13.27
CA ARG A 148 -6.38 6.64 12.88
C ARG A 148 -6.59 5.16 13.14
N VAL A 149 -7.85 4.75 13.35
CA VAL A 149 -8.18 3.32 13.53
C VAL A 149 -7.76 2.49 12.31
N ILE A 150 -7.87 3.05 11.09
CA ILE A 150 -7.42 2.37 9.87
C ILE A 150 -5.91 2.12 9.84
N ASP A 151 -5.10 3.02 10.44
CA ASP A 151 -3.64 2.86 10.51
C ASP A 151 -3.28 1.74 11.50
N LEU A 152 -4.04 1.62 12.60
CA LEU A 152 -3.91 0.53 13.56
C LEU A 152 -4.25 -0.82 12.93
N LEU A 153 -5.26 -0.90 12.06
CA LEU A 153 -5.58 -2.14 11.33
C LEU A 153 -4.49 -2.59 10.34
N CYS A 154 -3.49 -1.75 10.06
CA CYS A 154 -2.35 -2.13 9.23
C CYS A 154 -1.24 -2.83 10.03
N ASP A 155 -1.27 -2.74 11.37
CA ASP A 155 -0.37 -3.44 12.28
C ASP A 155 -0.71 -4.94 12.31
N ASP A 156 0.28 -5.80 12.13
CA ASP A 156 0.06 -7.24 11.93
C ASP A 156 -0.67 -7.89 13.15
N GLN A 157 -0.41 -7.44 14.38
CA GLN A 157 -1.03 -8.04 15.59
C GLN A 157 -2.51 -7.69 15.73
N VAL A 158 -2.86 -6.43 15.46
CA VAL A 158 -4.26 -5.98 15.50
C VAL A 158 -5.01 -6.49 14.27
N ALA A 159 -4.34 -6.52 13.12
CA ALA A 159 -4.90 -7.00 11.88
C ALA A 159 -5.41 -8.44 12.02
N GLU A 160 -4.61 -9.35 12.58
CA GLU A 160 -4.97 -10.76 12.75
C GLU A 160 -6.31 -10.97 13.49
N LEU A 161 -6.70 -10.04 14.36
CA LEU A 161 -7.94 -10.10 15.13
C LEU A 161 -9.11 -9.45 14.40
N LEU A 162 -8.93 -8.22 13.92
CA LEU A 162 -10.04 -7.40 13.44
C LEU A 162 -10.29 -7.50 11.93
N VAL A 163 -9.27 -7.81 11.12
CA VAL A 163 -9.39 -7.89 9.66
C VAL A 163 -10.20 -9.11 9.20
N PRO A 164 -10.11 -10.29 9.84
CA PRO A 164 -10.98 -11.42 9.50
C PRO A 164 -12.46 -11.17 9.80
N HIS A 165 -12.78 -10.25 10.71
CA HIS A 165 -14.14 -10.00 11.14
C HIS A 165 -15.04 -9.51 9.98
N GLN A 166 -16.22 -10.12 9.83
CA GLN A 166 -17.10 -9.89 8.67
C GLN A 166 -17.55 -8.43 8.57
N PHE A 167 -17.90 -7.82 9.70
CA PHE A 167 -18.28 -6.40 9.76
C PHE A 167 -17.14 -5.50 9.27
N THR A 168 -15.89 -5.80 9.65
CA THR A 168 -14.72 -5.04 9.18
C THR A 168 -14.58 -5.11 7.67
N ARG A 169 -14.75 -6.30 7.06
CA ARG A 169 -14.67 -6.46 5.61
C ARG A 169 -15.71 -5.63 4.86
N ILE A 170 -16.96 -5.64 5.35
CA ILE A 170 -18.05 -4.83 4.78
C ILE A 170 -17.70 -3.34 4.90
N CYS A 171 -17.24 -2.90 6.07
CA CYS A 171 -16.81 -1.52 6.27
C CYS A 171 -15.68 -1.12 5.32
N LEU A 172 -14.64 -1.94 5.17
CA LEU A 172 -13.52 -1.67 4.28
C LEU A 172 -13.95 -1.56 2.81
N GLU A 173 -14.86 -2.41 2.35
CA GLU A 173 -15.42 -2.31 1.00
C GLU A 173 -16.18 -0.99 0.77
N SER A 174 -16.93 -0.55 1.77
CA SER A 174 -17.62 0.75 1.76
C SER A 174 -16.62 1.90 1.78
N LEU A 175 -15.65 1.88 2.69
CA LEU A 175 -14.58 2.89 2.83
C LEU A 175 -13.81 3.11 1.53
N TRP A 176 -13.56 2.04 0.76
CA TRP A 176 -12.89 2.16 -0.53
C TRP A 176 -13.64 3.07 -1.51
N ARG A 177 -14.98 3.10 -1.42
CA ARG A 177 -15.86 3.84 -2.34
C ARG A 177 -16.38 5.16 -1.78
N LEU A 178 -16.27 5.37 -0.47
CA LEU A 178 -16.77 6.57 0.18
C LEU A 178 -15.76 7.72 0.15
N PRO A 179 -16.22 8.98 0.14
CA PRO A 179 -15.34 10.14 0.18
C PRO A 179 -14.64 10.26 1.54
N ILE A 180 -13.45 10.89 1.54
CA ILE A 180 -12.67 11.12 2.75
C ILE A 180 -13.26 12.30 3.52
N TRP A 181 -13.90 12.03 4.66
CA TRP A 181 -14.64 13.03 5.47
C TRP A 181 -13.75 14.13 6.08
N GLN A 182 -12.47 13.83 6.32
CA GLN A 182 -11.59 14.63 7.16
C GLN A 182 -11.18 16.01 6.59
N LYS A 183 -11.51 16.31 5.33
CA LYS A 183 -11.17 17.60 4.68
C LYS A 183 -12.34 18.59 4.57
N GLN A 184 -13.54 18.22 4.99
CA GLN A 184 -14.74 19.07 4.81
C GLN A 184 -14.97 20.10 5.92
N THR A 185 -14.30 20.00 7.07
CA THR A 185 -14.80 20.64 8.30
C THR A 185 -14.26 22.04 8.63
N ASN A 186 -13.18 22.52 7.99
CA ASN A 186 -12.52 23.75 8.46
C ASN A 186 -12.47 24.93 7.47
N VAL A 187 -13.07 24.81 6.27
CA VAL A 187 -13.07 25.92 5.31
C VAL A 187 -14.51 26.39 5.09
N SER A 188 -14.96 27.28 5.97
CA SER A 188 -16.17 28.09 5.82
C SER A 188 -16.09 29.09 4.64
N GLN A 189 -15.07 28.97 3.77
CA GLN A 189 -14.96 29.73 2.54
C GLN A 189 -15.37 28.85 1.35
N ILE A 190 -16.43 29.30 0.69
CA ILE A 190 -17.09 28.71 -0.48
C ILE A 190 -16.17 28.84 -1.71
N HIS A 191 -14.98 28.22 -1.69
CA HIS A 191 -14.19 28.10 -2.91
C HIS A 191 -14.74 26.95 -3.74
N PRO A 192 -15.12 27.15 -5.02
CA PRO A 192 -15.69 26.09 -5.85
C PRO A 192 -14.73 24.89 -6.03
N ILE A 193 -13.42 25.11 -5.86
CA ILE A 193 -12.38 24.08 -5.94
C ILE A 193 -12.47 23.10 -4.78
N SER A 194 -12.91 23.52 -3.58
CA SER A 194 -13.02 22.63 -2.41
C SER A 194 -14.10 21.55 -2.61
N LYS A 195 -15.10 21.82 -3.47
CA LYS A 195 -16.11 20.83 -3.87
C LYS A 195 -15.50 19.65 -4.65
N LEU A 196 -14.37 19.83 -5.34
CA LEU A 196 -13.68 18.74 -6.03
C LEU A 196 -13.18 17.67 -5.06
N GLY A 197 -12.86 18.06 -3.81
CA GLY A 197 -12.47 17.14 -2.75
C GLY A 197 -13.55 16.10 -2.43
N SER A 198 -14.83 16.43 -2.63
CA SER A 198 -15.94 15.49 -2.36
C SER A 198 -15.96 14.26 -3.28
N PHE A 199 -15.32 14.34 -4.45
CA PHE A 199 -15.19 13.19 -5.37
C PHE A 199 -13.93 12.35 -5.10
N SER A 200 -13.08 12.79 -4.17
CA SER A 200 -11.80 12.15 -3.87
C SER A 200 -12.00 11.00 -2.88
N THR A 201 -12.50 9.88 -3.40
CA THR A 201 -12.53 8.60 -2.68
C THR A 201 -11.15 7.94 -2.72
N PRO A 202 -10.78 7.06 -1.76
CA PRO A 202 -9.50 6.33 -1.82
C PRO A 202 -9.32 5.59 -3.15
N ARG A 203 -10.40 5.03 -3.70
CA ARG A 203 -10.42 4.37 -5.01
C ARG A 203 -10.12 5.31 -6.18
N VAL A 204 -10.63 6.55 -6.16
CA VAL A 204 -10.35 7.55 -7.20
C VAL A 204 -8.92 8.06 -7.11
N ILE A 205 -8.44 8.34 -5.90
CA ILE A 205 -7.04 8.76 -5.66
C ILE A 205 -6.08 7.65 -6.11
N TYR A 206 -6.43 6.40 -5.81
CA TYR A 206 -5.72 5.23 -6.29
C TYR A 206 -5.66 5.13 -7.81
N ALA A 207 -6.82 5.25 -8.48
CA ALA A 207 -6.89 5.19 -9.93
C ALA A 207 -6.09 6.32 -10.59
N THR A 208 -6.09 7.51 -9.96
CA THR A 208 -5.26 8.64 -10.37
C THR A 208 -3.76 8.32 -10.28
N ALA A 209 -3.32 7.75 -9.16
CA ALA A 209 -1.94 7.29 -9.01
C ALA A 209 -1.56 6.23 -10.05
N LEU A 210 -2.49 5.31 -10.36
CA LEU A 210 -2.30 4.30 -11.41
C LEU A 210 -2.13 4.94 -12.79
N VAL A 211 -2.95 5.93 -13.16
CA VAL A 211 -2.82 6.65 -14.44
C VAL A 211 -1.45 7.31 -14.55
N PHE A 212 -1.00 8.02 -13.50
CA PHE A 212 0.34 8.61 -13.50
C PHE A 212 1.46 7.58 -13.62
N HIS A 213 1.29 6.42 -12.96
CA HIS A 213 2.24 5.33 -13.08
C HIS A 213 2.28 4.72 -14.49
N LEU A 214 1.12 4.56 -15.15
CA LEU A 214 1.05 4.11 -16.55
C LEU A 214 1.64 5.13 -17.53
N ILE A 215 1.45 6.43 -17.29
CA ILE A 215 2.12 7.50 -18.05
C ILE A 215 3.63 7.36 -17.90
N PHE A 216 4.13 7.21 -16.68
CA PHE A 216 5.57 7.02 -16.42
C PHE A 216 6.13 5.79 -17.14
N LEU A 217 5.44 4.64 -17.06
CA LEU A 217 5.82 3.42 -17.79
C LEU A 217 5.81 3.64 -19.30
N SER A 218 4.84 4.38 -19.83
CA SER A 218 4.74 4.70 -21.26
C SER A 218 5.91 5.58 -21.73
N ILE A 219 6.31 6.57 -20.91
CA ILE A 219 7.47 7.43 -21.21
C ILE A 219 8.76 6.60 -21.21
N ILE A 220 8.97 5.74 -20.21
CA ILE A 220 10.15 4.86 -20.17
C ILE A 220 10.15 3.92 -21.38
N ALA A 221 9.02 3.28 -21.68
CA ALA A 221 8.90 2.40 -22.84
C ALA A 221 9.21 3.13 -24.15
N ASN A 222 8.69 4.36 -24.32
CA ASN A 222 9.00 5.17 -25.49
C ASN A 222 10.48 5.54 -25.56
N TYR A 223 11.10 5.87 -24.42
CA TYR A 223 12.52 6.21 -24.36
C TYR A 223 13.42 4.99 -24.64
N THR A 224 13.08 3.81 -24.13
CA THR A 224 13.87 2.58 -24.36
C THR A 224 13.70 2.04 -25.78
N LEU A 225 12.52 2.16 -26.39
CA LEU A 225 12.27 1.76 -27.78
C LEU A 225 12.87 2.74 -28.79
N PHE A 226 12.86 4.04 -28.47
CA PHE A 226 13.33 5.11 -29.35
C PHE A 226 14.29 6.05 -28.62
N PRO A 227 15.50 5.57 -28.27
CA PRO A 227 16.48 6.37 -27.56
C PRO A 227 16.95 7.53 -28.46
N PRO A 228 17.15 8.74 -27.91
CA PRO A 228 17.61 9.89 -28.69
C PRO A 228 19.09 9.71 -29.05
N PHE A 229 19.37 9.11 -30.20
CA PHE A 229 20.75 9.04 -30.71
C PHE A 229 21.21 10.44 -31.12
N ASN A 230 22.42 10.81 -30.68
CA ASN A 230 23.18 11.97 -31.18
C ASN A 230 22.60 13.38 -30.92
N ARG A 231 22.05 13.63 -29.73
CA ARG A 231 21.61 15.00 -29.34
C ARG A 231 22.57 15.68 -28.36
N ILE A 232 22.67 17.00 -28.48
CA ILE A 232 23.46 17.87 -27.58
C ILE A 232 22.58 18.38 -26.42
N THR A 233 21.27 18.50 -26.65
CA THR A 233 20.31 19.01 -25.67
C THR A 233 19.57 17.86 -24.97
N PRO A 234 19.26 17.99 -23.67
CA PRO A 234 18.51 16.97 -22.94
C PRO A 234 17.13 16.76 -23.55
N ASP A 235 16.70 15.50 -23.64
CA ASP A 235 15.36 15.16 -24.12
C ASP A 235 14.33 15.45 -23.03
N TRP A 236 13.17 16.03 -23.38
CA TRP A 236 12.10 16.26 -22.41
C TRP A 236 11.67 14.96 -21.71
N ARG A 237 11.80 13.81 -22.40
CA ARG A 237 11.56 12.47 -21.84
C ARG A 237 12.51 12.15 -20.70
N GLU A 238 13.80 12.49 -20.80
CA GLU A 238 14.79 12.27 -19.74
C GLU A 238 14.45 13.10 -18.51
N ILE A 239 14.04 14.36 -18.71
CA ILE A 239 13.63 15.25 -17.63
C ILE A 239 12.40 14.68 -16.91
N LEU A 240 11.40 14.19 -17.65
CA LEU A 240 10.22 13.56 -17.04
C LEU A 240 10.56 12.24 -16.35
N ILE A 241 11.37 11.38 -16.97
CA ILE A 241 11.81 10.12 -16.35
C ILE A 241 12.54 10.40 -15.04
N LEU A 242 13.46 11.36 -15.03
CA LEU A 242 14.15 11.79 -13.81
C LEU A 242 13.16 12.32 -12.78
N LEU A 243 12.22 13.19 -13.17
CA LEU A 243 11.23 13.77 -12.29
C LEU A 243 10.36 12.70 -11.62
N PHE A 244 9.78 11.78 -12.40
CA PHE A 244 8.93 10.70 -11.90
C PHE A 244 9.71 9.68 -11.06
N SER A 245 10.91 9.29 -11.49
CA SER A 245 11.73 8.32 -10.75
C SER A 245 12.26 8.90 -9.43
N LEU A 246 12.71 10.15 -9.41
CA LEU A 246 13.11 10.84 -8.20
C LEU A 246 11.92 11.06 -7.25
N SER A 247 10.76 11.41 -7.80
CA SER A 247 9.50 11.48 -7.06
C SER A 247 9.16 10.13 -6.39
N ASN A 248 9.22 9.02 -7.11
CA ASN A 248 8.97 7.68 -6.55
C ASN A 248 9.99 7.28 -5.48
N TYR A 249 11.23 7.78 -5.56
CA TYR A 249 12.26 7.54 -4.54
C TYR A 249 11.91 8.12 -3.17
N PHE A 250 11.21 9.27 -3.11
CA PHE A 250 10.76 9.90 -1.86
C PHE A 250 9.55 9.22 -1.21
N GLN A 251 9.02 8.15 -1.80
CA GLN A 251 8.02 7.31 -1.16
C GLN A 251 8.70 6.32 -0.20
N PRO A 252 7.99 5.80 0.81
CA PRO A 252 8.57 4.86 1.76
C PRO A 252 9.21 3.65 1.08
N VAL A 253 10.28 3.13 1.71
CA VAL A 253 11.18 2.16 1.12
C VAL A 253 10.40 0.93 0.63
N SER A 254 10.47 0.70 -0.67
CA SER A 254 9.85 -0.43 -1.36
C SER A 254 10.73 -0.86 -2.54
N VAL A 255 10.41 -2.00 -3.16
CA VAL A 255 11.08 -2.43 -4.39
C VAL A 255 10.97 -1.35 -5.47
N THR A 256 9.83 -0.67 -5.57
CA THR A 256 9.61 0.45 -6.49
C THR A 256 10.56 1.62 -6.23
N SER A 257 10.82 1.95 -4.96
CA SER A 257 11.76 3.00 -4.58
C SER A 257 13.20 2.65 -5.00
N ILE A 258 13.62 1.40 -4.83
CA ILE A 258 14.95 0.92 -5.25
C ILE A 258 15.07 0.96 -6.78
N THR A 259 14.07 0.44 -7.49
CA THR A 259 14.05 0.48 -8.97
C THR A 259 14.06 1.92 -9.48
N SER A 260 13.29 2.81 -8.85
CA SER A 260 13.24 4.22 -9.22
C SER A 260 14.55 4.96 -8.90
N ALA A 261 15.25 4.59 -7.82
CA ALA A 261 16.60 5.09 -7.54
C ALA A 261 17.58 4.70 -8.66
N GLY A 262 17.55 3.43 -9.12
CA GLY A 262 18.36 2.97 -10.24
C GLY A 262 18.06 3.72 -11.55
N ILE A 263 16.77 3.91 -11.87
CA ILE A 263 16.34 4.67 -13.06
C ILE A 263 16.75 6.13 -12.96
N SER A 264 16.57 6.77 -11.81
CA SER A 264 16.94 8.19 -11.61
C SER A 264 18.44 8.40 -11.74
N LEU A 265 19.26 7.53 -11.15
CA LEU A 265 20.72 7.59 -11.28
C LEU A 265 21.16 7.38 -12.74
N ALA A 266 20.61 6.36 -13.40
CA ALA A 266 20.91 6.09 -14.81
C ALA A 266 20.52 7.29 -15.70
N THR A 267 19.35 7.89 -15.47
CA THR A 267 18.87 9.05 -16.23
C THR A 267 19.67 10.32 -15.91
N ALA A 268 20.09 10.53 -14.66
CA ALA A 268 20.97 11.63 -14.29
C ALA A 268 22.32 11.56 -15.02
N VAL A 269 22.88 10.35 -15.17
CA VAL A 269 24.08 10.15 -15.98
C VAL A 269 23.81 10.45 -17.45
N THR A 270 22.65 10.06 -18.00
CA THR A 270 22.26 10.39 -19.40
C THR A 270 22.17 11.89 -19.66
N LEU A 271 21.70 12.66 -18.67
CA LEU A 271 21.58 14.11 -18.78
C LEU A 271 22.95 14.81 -18.76
N TYR A 272 23.93 14.24 -18.06
CA TYR A 272 25.27 14.82 -17.96
C TYR A 272 26.21 14.35 -19.07
N GLN A 273 26.12 13.09 -19.49
CA GLN A 273 27.03 12.47 -20.44
C GLN A 273 26.29 11.91 -21.66
N ARG A 274 26.85 12.18 -22.84
CA ARG A 274 26.40 11.55 -24.09
C ARG A 274 26.70 10.06 -24.04
N ILE A 275 25.64 9.26 -24.02
CA ILE A 275 25.76 7.81 -23.95
C ILE A 275 25.93 7.22 -25.34
N GLY A 276 27.04 6.51 -25.53
CA GLY A 276 27.26 5.65 -26.69
C GLY A 276 26.44 4.35 -26.61
N PRO A 277 26.29 3.64 -27.73
CA PRO A 277 25.53 2.38 -27.80
C PRO A 277 26.11 1.27 -26.89
N GLU A 278 27.36 1.38 -26.45
CA GLU A 278 28.02 0.39 -25.59
C GLU A 278 27.79 0.61 -24.09
N SER A 279 27.03 1.62 -23.68
CA SER A 279 26.76 1.87 -22.26
C SER A 279 25.82 0.83 -21.65
N ILE A 280 25.98 0.57 -20.36
CA ILE A 280 25.08 -0.27 -19.55
C ILE A 280 23.73 0.41 -19.26
N ILE A 281 23.63 1.72 -19.47
CA ILE A 281 22.46 2.52 -19.04
C ILE A 281 21.14 2.08 -19.70
N PRO A 282 21.06 1.84 -21.03
CA PRO A 282 19.86 1.29 -21.65
C PRO A 282 19.41 -0.03 -21.00
N SER A 283 20.35 -0.90 -20.61
CA SER A 283 20.05 -2.16 -19.92
C SER A 283 19.46 -1.92 -18.52
N ILE A 284 19.98 -0.93 -17.77
CA ILE A 284 19.43 -0.55 -16.45
C ILE A 284 18.01 -0.02 -16.60
N LEU A 285 17.77 0.85 -17.59
CA LEU A 285 16.43 1.40 -17.86
C LEU A 285 15.44 0.32 -18.30
N LEU A 286 15.87 -0.62 -19.15
CA LEU A 286 15.04 -1.74 -19.59
C LEU A 286 14.72 -2.70 -18.44
N LEU A 287 15.71 -3.01 -17.59
CA LEU A 287 15.51 -3.81 -16.38
C LEU A 287 14.55 -3.10 -15.43
N GLY A 288 14.73 -1.80 -15.22
CA GLY A 288 13.85 -0.98 -14.40
C GLY A 288 12.42 -0.98 -14.93
N PHE A 289 12.24 -0.78 -16.24
CA PHE A 289 10.95 -0.89 -16.92
C PHE A 289 10.29 -2.26 -16.68
N PHE A 290 11.04 -3.34 -16.87
CA PHE A 290 10.53 -4.70 -16.67
C PHE A 290 10.10 -4.95 -15.22
N ILE A 291 10.88 -4.50 -14.23
CA ILE A 291 10.53 -4.62 -12.81
C ILE A 291 9.26 -3.82 -12.49
N LEU A 292 9.14 -2.59 -12.99
CA LEU A 292 7.94 -1.77 -12.81
C LEU A 292 6.70 -2.41 -13.48
N LEU A 293 6.86 -3.03 -14.65
CA LEU A 293 5.79 -3.76 -15.34
C LEU A 293 5.36 -5.00 -14.55
N LEU A 294 6.31 -5.75 -13.98
CA LEU A 294 5.99 -6.86 -13.09
C LEU A 294 5.23 -6.38 -11.85
N GLN A 295 5.60 -5.24 -11.27
CA GLN A 295 4.92 -4.68 -10.10
C GLN A 295 3.45 -4.36 -10.33
N LEU A 296 3.01 -4.08 -11.57
CA LEU A 296 1.59 -3.92 -11.88
C LEU A 296 0.75 -5.17 -11.54
N HIS A 297 1.37 -6.35 -11.51
CA HIS A 297 0.65 -7.62 -11.34
C HIS A 297 0.58 -8.07 -9.88
N PHE A 298 1.31 -7.41 -8.98
CA PHE A 298 1.36 -7.77 -7.58
C PHE A 298 0.77 -6.67 -6.71
N VAL A 299 -0.17 -7.03 -5.85
CA VAL A 299 -0.67 -6.14 -4.80
C VAL A 299 0.35 -6.20 -3.66
N GLY A 300 1.50 -5.58 -3.87
CA GLY A 300 2.63 -5.64 -2.94
C GLY A 300 2.40 -4.84 -1.66
N ARG A 301 3.28 -5.01 -0.67
CA ARG A 301 3.33 -4.20 0.57
C ARG A 301 3.75 -2.74 0.34
N GLY A 302 3.83 -2.27 -0.90
CA GLY A 302 4.42 -0.99 -1.28
C GLY A 302 3.43 -0.03 -1.90
N TYR A 303 3.92 1.19 -2.16
CA TYR A 303 3.14 2.32 -2.66
C TYR A 303 2.78 2.22 -4.16
N SER A 304 3.15 1.11 -4.83
CA SER A 304 2.94 0.96 -6.26
C SER A 304 1.48 0.69 -6.61
N PRO A 305 0.86 1.51 -7.47
CA PRO A 305 -0.50 1.27 -7.92
C PRO A 305 -0.53 0.10 -8.92
N THR A 306 -1.49 -0.81 -8.72
CA THR A 306 -1.82 -1.95 -9.58
C THR A 306 -3.24 -1.83 -10.18
N PRO A 307 -3.48 -2.23 -11.44
CA PRO A 307 -4.84 -2.29 -11.99
C PRO A 307 -5.80 -3.20 -11.20
N LEU A 308 -5.31 -4.11 -10.36
CA LEU A 308 -6.16 -5.10 -9.66
C LEU A 308 -7.15 -4.47 -8.67
N LEU A 309 -6.77 -3.39 -7.98
CA LEU A 309 -7.62 -2.69 -6.99
C LEU A 309 -8.65 -1.73 -7.61
N VAL A 310 -8.57 -1.53 -8.93
CA VAL A 310 -9.59 -0.78 -9.68
C VAL A 310 -10.91 -1.58 -9.69
N PHE A 311 -10.80 -2.90 -9.82
CA PHE A 311 -11.95 -3.80 -9.81
C PHE A 311 -12.51 -4.05 -8.39
N PRO A 312 -13.73 -4.61 -8.25
CA PRO A 312 -14.31 -4.91 -6.95
C PRO A 312 -13.38 -5.78 -6.07
N PRO A 313 -12.89 -5.24 -4.92
CA PRO A 313 -11.85 -5.89 -4.13
C PRO A 313 -12.19 -7.32 -3.70
N ALA A 314 -13.43 -7.55 -3.28
CA ALA A 314 -13.92 -8.86 -2.83
C ALA A 314 -13.83 -9.98 -3.87
N SER A 315 -13.71 -9.64 -5.15
CA SER A 315 -13.66 -10.61 -6.24
C SER A 315 -12.24 -10.83 -6.77
N ILE A 316 -11.44 -9.76 -6.89
CA ILE A 316 -10.11 -9.81 -7.51
C ILE A 316 -9.01 -10.06 -6.47
N LEU A 317 -9.07 -9.44 -5.29
CA LEU A 317 -7.97 -9.51 -4.32
C LEU A 317 -7.71 -10.89 -3.73
N PRO A 318 -8.73 -11.70 -3.40
CA PRO A 318 -8.50 -13.07 -2.94
C PRO A 318 -7.76 -13.90 -4.00
N LEU A 319 -8.14 -13.75 -5.28
CA LEU A 319 -7.48 -14.44 -6.38
C LEU A 319 -6.04 -13.95 -6.57
N SER A 320 -5.81 -12.65 -6.63
CA SER A 320 -4.46 -12.12 -6.82
C SER A 320 -3.54 -12.50 -5.65
N THR A 321 -4.07 -12.47 -4.42
CA THR A 321 -3.32 -12.87 -3.23
C THR A 321 -3.05 -14.36 -3.20
N TYR A 322 -4.00 -15.20 -3.64
CA TYR A 322 -3.77 -16.63 -3.82
C TYR A 322 -2.63 -16.86 -4.80
N VAL A 323 -2.71 -16.27 -6.00
CA VAL A 323 -1.66 -16.40 -7.03
C VAL A 323 -0.31 -15.94 -6.51
N GLU A 324 -0.26 -14.80 -5.83
CA GLU A 324 0.97 -14.27 -5.23
C GLU A 324 1.55 -15.19 -4.15
N LEU A 325 0.73 -15.69 -3.23
CA LEU A 325 1.17 -16.63 -2.19
C LEU A 325 1.66 -17.94 -2.80
N THR A 326 0.98 -18.44 -3.83
CA THR A 326 1.37 -19.68 -4.51
C THR A 326 2.67 -19.46 -5.30
N ILE A 327 2.82 -18.33 -6.00
CA ILE A 327 4.09 -17.96 -6.65
C ILE A 327 5.20 -17.87 -5.61
N PHE A 328 5.02 -17.16 -4.50
CA PHE A 328 6.09 -17.02 -3.51
C PHE A 328 6.44 -18.35 -2.82
N LYS A 329 5.47 -19.24 -2.58
CA LYS A 329 5.72 -20.53 -1.96
C LYS A 329 6.26 -21.59 -2.92
N ALA A 330 5.97 -21.50 -4.22
CA ALA A 330 6.48 -22.44 -5.22
C ALA A 330 7.76 -21.93 -5.89
N LEU A 331 7.75 -20.69 -6.36
CA LEU A 331 8.81 -20.11 -7.17
C LEU A 331 10.03 -19.72 -6.34
N ILE A 332 9.88 -19.11 -5.15
CA ILE A 332 11.07 -18.74 -4.35
C ILE A 332 11.88 -19.98 -3.98
N PRO A 333 11.31 -21.06 -3.40
CA PRO A 333 12.10 -22.23 -3.04
C PRO A 333 12.74 -22.90 -4.27
N ALA A 334 12.01 -23.00 -5.38
CA ALA A 334 12.56 -23.55 -6.62
C ALA A 334 13.72 -22.71 -7.14
N ILE A 335 13.54 -21.39 -7.26
CA ILE A 335 14.62 -20.48 -7.66
C ILE A 335 15.78 -20.59 -6.68
N SER A 336 15.57 -20.45 -5.37
CA SER A 336 16.64 -20.51 -4.38
C SER A 336 17.43 -21.83 -4.43
N PHE A 337 16.75 -22.95 -4.70
CA PHE A 337 17.39 -24.26 -4.86
C PHE A 337 18.21 -24.36 -6.15
N PHE A 338 17.68 -23.90 -7.29
CA PHE A 338 18.34 -24.00 -8.59
C PHE A 338 19.27 -22.82 -8.91
N LEU A 339 19.17 -21.70 -8.19
CA LEU A 339 19.91 -20.47 -8.47
C LEU A 339 21.43 -20.66 -8.48
N PRO A 340 22.06 -21.36 -7.51
CA PRO A 340 23.50 -21.59 -7.56
C PRO A 340 23.93 -22.35 -8.82
N LEU A 341 23.14 -23.36 -9.22
CA LEU A 341 23.41 -24.15 -10.43
C LEU A 341 23.19 -23.35 -11.71
N LEU A 342 22.14 -22.53 -11.75
CA LEU A 342 21.85 -21.63 -12.88
C LEU A 342 22.91 -20.54 -13.02
N LEU A 343 23.36 -19.95 -11.91
CA LEU A 343 24.44 -18.96 -11.92
C LEU A 343 25.76 -19.60 -12.37
N PHE A 344 26.10 -20.78 -11.85
CA PHE A 344 27.30 -21.49 -12.23
C PHE A 344 27.27 -21.91 -13.72
N SER A 345 26.17 -22.49 -14.19
CA SER A 345 26.04 -22.90 -15.59
C SER A 345 25.96 -21.71 -16.55
N SER A 346 25.30 -20.61 -16.17
CA SER A 346 25.29 -19.36 -16.94
C SER A 346 26.69 -18.73 -17.00
N PHE A 347 27.42 -18.71 -15.88
CA PHE A 347 28.80 -18.22 -15.84
C PHE A 347 29.73 -19.07 -16.73
N MET A 348 29.67 -20.40 -16.61
CA MET A 348 30.46 -21.31 -17.45
C MET A 348 30.06 -21.21 -18.93
N LEU A 349 28.77 -21.08 -19.23
CA LEU A 349 28.28 -20.85 -20.59
C LEU A 349 28.81 -19.52 -21.14
N SER A 350 28.75 -18.45 -20.35
CA SER A 350 29.31 -17.14 -20.72
C SER A 350 30.81 -17.23 -20.97
N LEU A 351 31.58 -17.89 -20.10
CA LEU A 351 33.02 -18.11 -20.30
C LEU A 351 33.31 -18.92 -21.57
N SER A 352 32.43 -19.86 -21.92
CA SER A 352 32.60 -20.68 -23.12
C SER A 352 32.24 -19.95 -24.42
N LEU A 353 31.31 -18.99 -24.36
CA LEU A 353 30.81 -18.23 -25.51
C LEU A 353 31.59 -16.94 -25.78
N VAL A 354 32.00 -16.24 -24.72
CA VAL A 354 32.89 -15.10 -24.84
C VAL A 354 34.25 -15.65 -25.27
N ASP A 355 34.81 -15.12 -26.35
CA ASP A 355 36.25 -15.25 -26.58
C ASP A 355 36.93 -14.57 -25.38
N PHE A 356 37.18 -15.35 -24.33
CA PHE A 356 37.63 -14.87 -23.03
C PHE A 356 38.91 -14.04 -23.15
N SER A 357 39.68 -14.30 -24.21
CA SER A 357 40.81 -13.50 -24.68
C SER A 357 40.45 -12.05 -25.03
N LEU A 358 39.32 -11.77 -25.68
CA LEU A 358 38.86 -10.40 -25.99
C LEU A 358 38.31 -9.66 -24.76
N PHE A 359 37.77 -10.37 -23.77
CA PHE A 359 37.33 -9.76 -22.52
C PHE A 359 38.51 -9.43 -21.60
N LEU A 360 39.45 -10.37 -21.40
CA LEU A 360 40.64 -10.12 -20.56
C LEU A 360 41.56 -9.07 -21.16
N SER A 361 41.78 -9.06 -22.47
CA SER A 361 42.63 -8.06 -23.15
C SER A 361 42.11 -6.62 -23.00
N ARG A 362 40.83 -6.41 -22.65
CA ARG A 362 40.30 -5.09 -22.30
C ARG A 362 40.63 -4.65 -20.87
N PHE A 363 40.97 -5.57 -19.98
CA PHE A 363 41.23 -5.30 -18.56
C PHE A 363 42.70 -5.44 -18.17
N THR A 364 43.47 -6.24 -18.90
CA THR A 364 44.90 -6.42 -18.70
C THR A 364 45.61 -6.14 -20.02
N ASP A 365 46.50 -5.14 -20.05
CA ASP A 365 47.42 -4.85 -21.17
C ASP A 365 48.43 -6.00 -21.43
N ILE A 366 48.17 -7.17 -20.85
CA ILE A 366 48.98 -8.37 -21.00
C ILE A 366 48.45 -9.08 -22.25
N TYR A 367 49.23 -9.02 -23.33
CA TYR A 367 49.06 -9.82 -24.53
C TYR A 367 49.13 -11.32 -24.17
N TYR A 368 48.02 -11.89 -23.75
CA TYR A 368 47.88 -13.33 -23.65
C TYR A 368 47.84 -13.91 -25.07
N THR A 369 48.86 -14.69 -25.40
CA THR A 369 48.90 -15.59 -26.56
C THR A 369 47.56 -16.32 -26.66
N SER A 370 46.94 -16.24 -27.84
CA SER A 370 45.65 -16.83 -28.24
C SER A 370 45.25 -18.04 -27.38
N LEU A 371 44.45 -17.79 -26.34
CA LEU A 371 43.69 -18.85 -25.69
C LEU A 371 42.72 -19.36 -26.75
N ASP A 372 42.97 -20.59 -27.22
CA ASP A 372 42.11 -21.23 -28.20
C ASP A 372 40.68 -21.24 -27.69
N ALA A 373 39.76 -20.96 -28.62
CA ALA A 373 38.33 -20.99 -28.36
C ALA A 373 37.94 -22.32 -27.68
N SER A 374 37.07 -22.24 -26.67
CA SER A 374 36.55 -23.43 -25.98
C SER A 374 36.01 -24.45 -27.00
N PRO A 375 36.34 -25.76 -26.86
CA PRO A 375 35.85 -26.78 -27.78
C PRO A 375 34.32 -26.75 -27.91
N LEU A 376 33.82 -26.98 -29.12
CA LEU A 376 32.39 -26.92 -29.44
C LEU A 376 31.56 -27.84 -28.52
N GLU A 377 32.11 -29.01 -28.16
CA GLU A 377 31.53 -29.99 -27.25
C GLU A 377 31.31 -29.40 -25.84
N THR A 378 32.25 -28.58 -25.34
CA THR A 378 32.13 -27.95 -24.02
C THR A 378 31.03 -26.88 -23.98
N ARG A 379 30.91 -26.10 -25.06
CA ARG A 379 29.82 -25.11 -25.23
C ARG A 379 28.46 -25.80 -25.20
N TYR A 380 28.33 -26.92 -25.93
CA TYR A 380 27.09 -27.71 -25.93
C TYR A 380 26.78 -28.29 -24.55
N LEU A 381 27.79 -28.82 -23.84
CA LEU A 381 27.58 -29.38 -22.50
C LEU A 381 27.09 -28.32 -21.50
N TYR A 382 27.69 -27.12 -21.49
CA TYR A 382 27.24 -26.04 -20.62
C TYR A 382 25.86 -25.51 -21.00
N PHE A 383 25.58 -25.36 -22.29
CA PHE A 383 24.25 -24.96 -22.77
C PHE A 383 23.18 -26.00 -22.38
N LEU A 384 23.49 -27.29 -22.54
CA LEU A 384 22.59 -28.39 -22.18
C LEU A 384 22.38 -28.44 -20.67
N THR A 385 23.43 -28.27 -19.87
CA THR A 385 23.34 -28.21 -18.39
C THR A 385 22.47 -27.03 -17.95
N PHE A 386 22.68 -25.84 -18.51
CA PHE A 386 21.85 -24.67 -18.27
C PHE A 386 20.38 -24.94 -18.64
N SER A 387 20.12 -25.46 -19.84
CA SER A 387 18.77 -25.75 -20.33
C SER A 387 18.06 -26.82 -19.49
N LEU A 388 18.75 -27.91 -19.11
CA LEU A 388 18.20 -28.96 -18.25
C LEU A 388 17.91 -28.43 -16.84
N SER A 389 18.79 -27.61 -16.26
CA SER A 389 18.55 -27.01 -14.95
C SER A 389 17.35 -26.08 -14.95
N LEU A 390 17.17 -25.29 -16.02
CA LEU A 390 15.99 -24.45 -16.22
C LEU A 390 14.72 -25.30 -16.37
N LEU A 391 14.76 -26.37 -17.17
CA LEU A 391 13.65 -27.28 -17.36
C LEU A 391 13.25 -27.98 -16.05
N TRP A 392 14.22 -28.44 -15.26
CA TRP A 392 13.99 -29.03 -13.95
C TRP A 392 13.40 -28.03 -12.95
N MET A 393 13.87 -26.79 -12.97
CA MET A 393 13.26 -25.71 -12.19
C MET A 393 11.78 -25.53 -12.58
N LEU A 394 11.46 -25.50 -13.88
CA LEU A 394 10.08 -25.40 -14.35
C LEU A 394 9.23 -26.60 -13.87
N PHE A 395 9.71 -27.84 -14.04
CA PHE A 395 8.98 -29.01 -13.54
C PHE A 395 8.79 -29.00 -12.03
N SER A 396 9.80 -28.59 -11.26
CA SER A 396 9.71 -28.44 -9.81
C SER A 396 8.66 -27.40 -9.42
N THR A 397 8.63 -26.24 -10.09
CA THR A 397 7.59 -25.23 -9.86
C THR A 397 6.21 -25.76 -10.18
N ILE A 398 6.01 -26.46 -11.30
CA ILE A 398 4.72 -27.06 -11.67
C ILE A 398 4.29 -28.10 -10.62
N GLY A 399 5.21 -28.95 -10.17
CA GLY A 399 4.95 -29.93 -9.11
C GLY A 399 4.50 -29.26 -7.82
N LEU A 400 5.21 -28.22 -7.37
CA LEU A 400 4.83 -27.43 -6.18
C LEU A 400 3.48 -26.72 -6.35
N LEU A 401 3.20 -26.18 -7.54
CA LEU A 401 1.92 -25.56 -7.86
C LEU A 401 0.76 -26.58 -7.82
N SER A 402 0.98 -27.79 -8.35
CA SER A 402 -0.03 -28.86 -8.38
C SER A 402 -0.35 -29.44 -6.99
N ALA A 403 0.59 -29.36 -6.05
CA ALA A 403 0.40 -29.82 -4.67
C ALA A 403 -0.36 -28.81 -3.80
N TRP A 404 -0.62 -27.60 -4.30
CA TRP A 404 -1.34 -26.58 -3.55
C TRP A 404 -2.82 -26.93 -3.44
N PRO A 405 -3.46 -26.76 -2.25
CA PRO A 405 -4.84 -27.18 -2.03
C PRO A 405 -5.78 -26.67 -3.14
N ALA A 406 -6.55 -27.62 -3.68
CA ALA A 406 -7.51 -27.36 -4.73
C ALA A 406 -8.55 -26.34 -4.27
N TRP A 407 -8.94 -25.48 -5.20
CA TRP A 407 -9.97 -24.46 -5.03
C TRP A 407 -11.27 -25.10 -4.51
N ASP A 408 -11.67 -24.71 -3.30
CA ASP A 408 -13.00 -25.04 -2.76
C ASP A 408 -14.07 -24.16 -3.44
N ARG A 409 -14.86 -24.76 -4.32
CA ARG A 409 -15.83 -24.05 -5.16
C ARG A 409 -17.17 -23.77 -4.46
N GLU A 410 -17.40 -24.34 -3.28
CA GLU A 410 -18.78 -24.60 -2.82
C GLU A 410 -19.43 -23.54 -1.92
N THR A 411 -18.81 -22.39 -1.62
CA THR A 411 -19.45 -21.37 -0.76
C THR A 411 -19.61 -19.98 -1.41
N PRO A 412 -20.75 -19.70 -2.08
CA PRO A 412 -21.02 -18.37 -2.67
C PRO A 412 -21.16 -17.26 -1.62
N PHE A 413 -21.45 -17.61 -0.36
CA PHE A 413 -21.70 -16.66 0.73
C PHE A 413 -20.44 -15.96 1.26
N ARG A 414 -19.23 -16.42 0.91
CA ARG A 414 -17.97 -15.86 1.43
C ARG A 414 -16.94 -15.59 0.33
N LYS A 415 -17.21 -14.58 -0.51
CA LYS A 415 -16.33 -14.20 -1.65
C LYS A 415 -14.85 -14.06 -1.27
N TRP A 416 -14.57 -13.50 -0.08
CA TRP A 416 -13.21 -13.34 0.45
C TRP A 416 -12.51 -14.66 0.80
N GLU A 417 -13.26 -15.68 1.25
CA GLU A 417 -12.73 -16.95 1.76
C GLU A 417 -12.66 -18.07 0.72
N ARG A 418 -12.99 -17.77 -0.55
CA ARG A 418 -12.95 -18.72 -1.67
C ARG A 418 -11.62 -19.48 -1.81
N TYR A 419 -10.51 -18.85 -1.41
CA TYR A 419 -9.16 -19.42 -1.50
C TYR A 419 -8.56 -19.72 -0.11
N GLY A 420 -9.41 -19.91 0.90
CA GLY A 420 -9.04 -20.17 2.28
C GLY A 420 -8.90 -18.91 3.15
N GLU A 421 -8.99 -19.10 4.47
CA GLU A 421 -8.97 -18.02 5.47
C GLU A 421 -7.67 -17.22 5.45
N VAL A 422 -6.52 -17.89 5.29
CA VAL A 422 -5.21 -17.23 5.21
C VAL A 422 -5.13 -16.28 4.02
N THR A 423 -5.66 -16.70 2.86
CA THR A 423 -5.71 -15.86 1.67
C THR A 423 -6.66 -14.68 1.87
N ALA A 424 -7.84 -14.94 2.45
CA ALA A 424 -8.83 -13.92 2.77
C ALA A 424 -8.26 -12.83 3.68
N PHE A 425 -7.54 -13.25 4.73
CA PHE A 425 -6.85 -12.37 5.66
C PHE A 425 -5.85 -11.47 4.94
N HIS A 426 -4.92 -12.05 4.17
CA HIS A 426 -3.91 -11.27 3.45
C HIS A 426 -4.52 -10.35 2.38
N ALA A 427 -5.56 -10.79 1.68
CA ALA A 427 -6.27 -9.99 0.68
C ALA A 427 -6.96 -8.79 1.32
N THR A 428 -7.64 -9.00 2.46
CA THR A 428 -8.30 -7.93 3.20
C THR A 428 -7.26 -6.97 3.79
N LEU A 429 -6.16 -7.48 4.34
CA LEU A 429 -5.07 -6.66 4.87
C LEU A 429 -4.44 -5.76 3.80
N LYS A 430 -4.30 -6.26 2.56
CA LYS A 430 -3.86 -5.45 1.41
C LYS A 430 -4.85 -4.33 1.08
N LEU A 431 -6.15 -4.61 1.12
CA LEU A 431 -7.18 -3.58 0.97
C LEU A 431 -7.11 -2.54 2.09
N THR A 432 -6.99 -2.98 3.34
CA THR A 432 -6.84 -2.08 4.50
C THR A 432 -5.64 -1.15 4.33
N ARG A 433 -4.49 -1.69 3.95
CA ARG A 433 -3.27 -0.90 3.70
C ARG A 433 -3.44 0.09 2.56
N ALA A 434 -4.10 -0.32 1.47
CA ALA A 434 -4.45 0.59 0.39
C ALA A 434 -5.38 1.71 0.90
N ILE A 435 -6.45 1.39 1.63
CA ILE A 435 -7.35 2.41 2.19
C ILE A 435 -6.58 3.35 3.10
N ALA A 436 -5.78 2.85 4.04
CA ALA A 436 -4.99 3.68 4.97
C ALA A 436 -4.04 4.64 4.21
N GLN A 437 -3.38 4.13 3.18
CA GLN A 437 -2.45 4.89 2.35
C GLN A 437 -3.17 5.98 1.54
N TYR A 438 -4.18 5.60 0.74
CA TYR A 438 -4.85 6.50 -0.20
C TYR A 438 -5.90 7.40 0.47
N SER A 439 -6.23 7.14 1.73
CA SER A 439 -6.99 8.07 2.58
C SER A 439 -6.11 9.02 3.40
N SER A 440 -4.78 8.86 3.37
CA SER A 440 -3.89 9.76 4.10
C SER A 440 -3.99 11.19 3.56
N GLN A 441 -4.01 12.17 4.46
CA GLN A 441 -4.03 13.58 4.09
C GLN A 441 -2.76 13.99 3.32
N ASP A 442 -1.66 13.30 3.61
CA ASP A 442 -0.33 13.56 3.06
C ASP A 442 -0.06 12.75 1.77
N PHE A 443 -1.06 12.10 1.19
CA PHE A 443 -0.88 11.35 -0.04
C PHE A 443 -0.86 12.29 -1.26
N PHE A 444 0.26 12.25 -1.97
CA PHE A 444 0.45 12.90 -3.26
C PHE A 444 0.95 11.86 -4.28
N PRO A 445 0.31 11.69 -5.45
CA PRO A 445 0.80 10.81 -6.49
C PRO A 445 2.05 11.43 -7.14
N SER A 446 2.89 10.57 -7.70
CA SER A 446 4.03 11.00 -8.51
C SER A 446 3.53 11.69 -9.79
N PRO A 447 4.10 12.84 -10.20
CA PRO A 447 5.31 13.47 -9.68
C PRO A 447 5.07 14.52 -8.57
N PHE A 448 3.82 14.79 -8.20
CA PHE A 448 3.44 15.90 -7.31
C PHE A 448 3.94 15.75 -5.87
N ASN A 449 4.25 14.55 -5.41
CA ASN A 449 4.87 14.36 -4.10
C ASN A 449 6.25 15.05 -3.99
N LEU A 450 6.99 15.23 -5.09
CA LEU A 450 8.25 15.99 -5.08
C LEU A 450 7.98 17.46 -4.77
N LEU A 451 6.92 18.04 -5.35
CA LEU A 451 6.48 19.40 -5.03
C LEU A 451 6.04 19.50 -3.56
N HIS A 452 5.33 18.50 -3.03
CA HIS A 452 5.00 18.45 -1.60
C HIS A 452 6.25 18.42 -0.71
N VAL A 453 7.25 17.61 -1.07
CA VAL A 453 8.53 17.55 -0.33
C VAL A 453 9.22 18.91 -0.33
N VAL A 454 9.37 19.54 -1.50
CA VAL A 454 10.11 20.79 -1.67
C VAL A 454 9.36 22.00 -1.10
N CYS A 455 8.06 22.10 -1.31
CA CYS A 455 7.27 23.27 -0.93
C CYS A 455 6.67 23.17 0.48
N VAL A 456 6.48 21.96 1.03
CA VAL A 456 5.81 21.76 2.32
C VAL A 456 6.72 21.07 3.33
N ARG A 457 7.24 19.87 3.04
CA ARG A 457 7.98 19.08 4.06
C ARG A 457 9.29 19.74 4.46
N VAL A 458 10.11 20.17 3.50
CA VAL A 458 11.39 20.83 3.78
C VAL A 458 11.19 22.18 4.48
N PRO A 459 10.27 23.07 4.05
CA PRO A 459 9.99 24.29 4.79
C PRO A 459 9.40 24.03 6.19
N ARG A 460 8.57 22.99 6.37
CA ARG A 460 7.99 22.65 7.68
C ARG A 460 9.04 22.21 8.70
N THR A 461 10.15 21.60 8.27
CA THR A 461 11.27 21.28 9.18
C THR A 461 12.07 22.51 9.57
N VAL A 462 12.11 23.55 8.73
CA VAL A 462 12.84 24.80 8.97
C VAL A 462 12.00 25.84 9.74
N PHE A 463 10.77 26.09 9.31
CA PHE A 463 9.89 27.17 9.77
C PHE A 463 8.70 26.67 10.60
N GLN A 464 8.97 25.89 11.66
CA GLN A 464 7.97 25.20 12.50
C GLN A 464 6.56 25.83 12.52
N LYS A 465 5.53 25.04 12.14
CA LYS A 465 4.09 25.33 12.21
C LYS A 465 3.66 26.73 11.68
N SER A 466 3.87 26.99 10.39
CA SER A 466 3.20 28.11 9.70
C SER A 466 1.84 27.72 9.12
N GLU A 467 0.81 28.53 9.36
CA GLU A 467 -0.50 28.40 8.69
C GLU A 467 -0.40 28.52 7.17
N SER A 468 0.53 29.33 6.67
CA SER A 468 0.76 29.48 5.22
C SER A 468 1.17 28.17 4.55
N LEU A 469 1.91 27.30 5.26
CA LEU A 469 2.30 25.99 4.73
C LEU A 469 1.10 25.04 4.62
N ARG A 470 0.11 25.15 5.52
CA ARG A 470 -1.14 24.38 5.41
C ARG A 470 -1.96 24.85 4.20
N ALA A 471 -2.02 26.16 3.95
CA ALA A 471 -2.70 26.69 2.77
C ALA A 471 -2.04 26.24 1.46
N ILE A 472 -0.70 26.27 1.39
CA ILE A 472 0.07 25.76 0.24
C ILE A 472 -0.16 24.26 0.05
N GLU A 473 -0.13 23.47 1.13
CA GLU A 473 -0.38 22.03 1.09
C GLU A 473 -1.77 21.68 0.56
N ASN A 474 -2.81 22.40 1.02
CA ASN A 474 -4.17 22.24 0.53
C ASN A 474 -4.28 22.59 -0.96
N LEU A 475 -3.70 23.71 -1.38
CA LEU A 475 -3.71 24.13 -2.79
C LEU A 475 -2.99 23.10 -3.68
N LEU A 476 -1.81 22.63 -3.27
CA LEU A 476 -1.06 21.60 -3.98
C LEU A 476 -1.86 20.30 -4.09
N TRP A 477 -2.59 19.93 -3.04
CA TRP A 477 -3.42 18.73 -3.05
C TRP A 477 -4.62 18.86 -3.97
N GLU A 478 -5.29 20.02 -3.97
CA GLU A 478 -6.41 20.30 -4.88
C GLU A 478 -5.97 20.24 -6.36
N ILE A 479 -4.82 20.82 -6.68
CA ILE A 479 -4.27 20.83 -8.05
C ILE A 479 -3.73 19.45 -8.44
N GLY A 480 -2.94 18.81 -7.58
CA GLY A 480 -2.22 17.58 -7.89
C GLY A 480 -3.02 16.29 -7.72
N VAL A 481 -4.06 16.31 -6.87
CA VAL A 481 -4.85 15.12 -6.51
C VAL A 481 -6.31 15.29 -6.87
N ALA A 482 -6.98 16.33 -6.36
CA ALA A 482 -8.42 16.48 -6.55
C ALA A 482 -8.80 16.74 -8.02
N THR A 483 -8.03 17.58 -8.72
CA THR A 483 -8.31 17.92 -10.12
C THR A 483 -8.15 16.71 -11.05
N PRO A 484 -7.04 15.96 -11.06
CA PRO A 484 -6.94 14.72 -11.83
C PRO A 484 -7.93 13.66 -11.36
N GLY A 485 -8.16 13.57 -10.04
CA GLY A 485 -9.14 12.66 -9.44
C GLY A 485 -10.56 12.91 -9.96
N PHE A 486 -10.98 14.16 -10.07
CA PHE A 486 -12.27 14.53 -10.66
C PHE A 486 -12.38 14.08 -12.12
N LEU A 487 -11.33 14.25 -12.93
CA LEU A 487 -11.30 13.77 -14.31
C LEU A 487 -11.45 12.24 -14.37
N VAL A 488 -10.67 11.52 -13.57
CA VAL A 488 -10.72 10.05 -13.50
C VAL A 488 -12.08 9.55 -12.99
N ALA A 489 -12.63 10.22 -11.97
CA ALA A 489 -13.96 9.91 -11.43
C ALA A 489 -15.04 10.13 -12.49
N GLY A 490 -14.95 11.19 -13.30
CA GLY A 490 -15.89 11.46 -14.39
C GLY A 490 -15.96 10.34 -15.43
N PHE A 491 -14.82 9.73 -15.77
CA PHE A 491 -14.79 8.57 -16.66
C PHE A 491 -15.39 7.30 -16.05
N TRP A 492 -15.46 7.22 -14.72
CA TRP A 492 -15.67 5.95 -14.02
C TRP A 492 -16.98 5.86 -13.25
N LEU A 493 -17.51 6.98 -12.75
CA LEU A 493 -18.80 7.10 -12.06
C LEU A 493 -20.02 6.90 -12.98
N TRP A 494 -19.81 6.57 -14.25
CA TRP A 494 -20.88 6.15 -15.19
C TRP A 494 -21.26 4.66 -15.05
N LYS A 495 -20.73 3.96 -14.04
CA LYS A 495 -21.09 2.57 -13.66
C LYS A 495 -21.12 2.43 -12.16
#